data_AF-A0A927AS48-F1
#
_entry.id   AF-A0A927AS48-F1
#
_cell.length_a   1.000
_cell.length_b   1.000
_cell.length_c   1.000
_cell.angle_alpha   90.00
_cell.angle_beta   90.00
_cell.angle_gamma   90.00
#
_symmetry.space_group_name_H-M   'P 1'
#
loop_
_entity.id
_entity.type
_entity.pdbx_description
1 polymer ?
#
loop_
_entity_poly.entity_id
_entity_poly.type
_entity_poly.pdbx_seq_one_letter_code
_entity_poly.pdbx_strand_id
1 'polypeptide(L)'
;MGYPFYLGMLYYAIGDSVLPPRIIKAFLGAYTCVLAYKIGRNNFGEAVGRLAGIMTMLVPNMIYYCGLHVKETEMVFLSICFTYLADKVIRANKARLWDIFLLILTVTLLFFFRTVLAGCLLGSVAITIVFSSSRISTMNKRVLLVLLLAIGTYVIALTPLADNITEHLEAGTSNLTSQMNSYATRGDGNNKFARYGSRSVFLPLMIMAPFPTFVDTLQPNAMMMAGAYFTRNVYAFFVIISLWTLYKRKQVRNHLLLLSSNFSYIFVLASSGFALSERFHLPLLPYLLIFAAHGISQMNAKTRKLYLPYLFFTLAVVIGWNWFKLAGRS
;
A
#
# COMPACT_ATOMS: atom_id res chain seq x y z
N MET A 1 -10.40 10.74 14.36
CA MET A 1 -11.13 10.16 15.51
C MET A 1 -11.20 8.63 15.53
N GLY A 2 -11.08 7.89 14.42
CA GLY A 2 -11.33 6.44 14.40
C GLY A 2 -10.45 5.57 15.33
N TYR A 3 -9.13 5.68 15.25
CA TYR A 3 -8.23 4.80 16.02
C TYR A 3 -8.30 5.00 17.55
N PRO A 4 -8.28 6.24 18.09
CA PRO A 4 -8.47 6.45 19.52
C PRO A 4 -9.80 5.90 20.04
N PHE A 5 -10.87 6.01 19.26
CA PHE A 5 -12.19 5.48 19.62
C PHE A 5 -12.21 3.95 19.66
N TYR A 6 -11.66 3.29 18.64
CA TYR A 6 -11.47 1.84 18.62
C TYR A 6 -10.64 1.35 19.82
N LEU A 7 -9.53 2.03 20.10
CA LEU A 7 -8.67 1.67 21.22
C LEU A 7 -9.35 1.93 22.57
N GLY A 8 -10.11 3.02 22.70
CA GLY A 8 -10.90 3.35 23.88
C GLY A 8 -11.98 2.30 24.18
N MET A 9 -12.68 1.80 23.15
CA MET A 9 -13.62 0.68 23.33
C MET A 9 -12.93 -0.59 23.80
N LEU A 10 -11.74 -0.91 23.28
CA LEU A 10 -10.99 -2.09 23.70
C LEU A 10 -10.57 -1.98 25.17
N TYR A 11 -10.04 -0.84 25.59
CA TYR A 11 -9.69 -0.61 26.99
C TYR A 11 -10.92 -0.59 27.91
N TYR A 12 -12.05 -0.06 27.44
CA TYR A 12 -13.31 -0.12 28.20
C TYR A 12 -13.80 -1.56 28.41
N ALA A 13 -13.69 -2.42 27.38
CA ALA A 13 -14.18 -3.78 27.45
C ALA A 13 -13.24 -4.77 28.17
N ILE A 14 -11.92 -4.58 28.05
CA ILE A 14 -10.90 -5.55 28.49
C ILE A 14 -10.08 -5.03 29.69
N GLY A 15 -10.17 -3.73 30.01
CA GLY A 15 -9.39 -3.06 31.05
C GLY A 15 -8.07 -2.49 30.52
N ASP A 16 -7.28 -1.86 31.42
CA ASP A 16 -6.13 -1.01 31.08
C ASP A 16 -4.86 -1.75 30.61
N SER A 17 -4.97 -3.06 30.34
CA SER A 17 -3.81 -3.84 29.88
C SER A 17 -3.48 -3.53 28.42
N VAL A 18 -2.19 -3.33 28.16
CA VAL A 18 -1.64 -3.08 26.81
C VAL A 18 -1.57 -4.37 25.97
N LEU A 19 -1.62 -5.53 26.62
CA LEU A 19 -1.45 -6.84 25.98
C LEU A 19 -2.60 -7.23 25.02
N PRO A 20 -3.89 -7.09 25.39
CA PRO A 20 -5.00 -7.48 24.50
C PRO A 20 -5.01 -6.76 23.15
N PRO A 21 -4.83 -5.42 23.04
CA PRO A 21 -4.71 -4.76 21.74
C PRO A 21 -3.55 -5.28 20.89
N ARG A 22 -2.42 -5.67 21.50
CA ARG A 22 -1.28 -6.27 20.76
C ARG A 22 -1.60 -7.67 20.25
N ILE A 23 -2.27 -8.48 21.05
CA ILE A 23 -2.70 -9.83 20.64
C ILE A 23 -3.67 -9.73 19.46
N ILE A 24 -4.64 -8.80 19.51
CA ILE A 24 -5.55 -8.56 18.38
C ILE A 24 -4.76 -8.17 17.12
N LYS A 25 -3.81 -7.25 17.23
CA LYS A 25 -2.93 -6.88 16.11
C LYS A 25 -2.12 -8.06 15.57
N ALA A 26 -1.63 -8.96 16.43
CA ALA A 26 -0.94 -10.18 16.02
C ALA A 26 -1.85 -11.10 15.19
N PHE A 27 -3.10 -11.29 15.61
CA PHE A 27 -4.08 -12.05 14.84
C PHE A 27 -4.41 -11.38 13.50
N LEU A 28 -4.62 -10.06 13.48
CA LEU A 28 -4.87 -9.31 12.24
C LEU A 28 -3.68 -9.37 11.28
N GLY A 29 -2.45 -9.26 11.80
CA GLY A 29 -1.21 -9.40 11.03
C GLY A 29 -1.04 -10.81 10.44
N ALA A 30 -1.25 -11.84 11.25
CA ALA A 30 -1.20 -13.23 10.78
C ALA A 30 -2.26 -13.50 9.70
N TYR A 31 -3.49 -13.01 9.90
CA TYR A 31 -4.56 -13.20 8.93
C TYR A 31 -4.35 -12.40 7.64
N THR A 32 -3.66 -11.26 7.71
CA THR A 32 -3.20 -10.51 6.52
C THR A 32 -2.31 -11.36 5.61
N CYS A 33 -1.44 -12.20 6.19
CA CYS A 33 -0.59 -13.13 5.42
C CYS A 33 -1.44 -14.17 4.66
N VAL A 34 -2.49 -14.69 5.30
CA VAL A 34 -3.44 -15.64 4.70
C VAL A 34 -4.23 -14.97 3.55
N LEU A 35 -4.64 -13.72 3.72
CA LEU A 35 -5.33 -12.96 2.68
C LEU A 35 -4.42 -12.67 1.49
N ALA A 36 -3.14 -12.31 1.73
CA ALA A 36 -2.15 -12.14 0.67
C ALA A 36 -1.96 -13.43 -0.13
N TYR A 37 -1.86 -14.58 0.56
CA TYR A 37 -1.83 -15.90 -0.07
C TYR A 37 -3.07 -16.14 -0.97
N LYS A 38 -4.27 -15.92 -0.43
CA LYS A 38 -5.53 -16.16 -1.18
C LYS A 38 -5.64 -15.28 -2.41
N ILE A 39 -5.29 -13.99 -2.31
CA ILE A 39 -5.30 -13.06 -3.45
C ILE A 39 -4.28 -13.49 -4.51
N GLY A 40 -3.05 -13.80 -4.09
CA GLY A 40 -2.00 -14.27 -4.98
C GLY A 40 -2.40 -15.55 -5.71
N ARG A 41 -3.00 -16.50 -4.99
CA ARG A 41 -3.54 -17.75 -5.55
C ARG A 41 -4.63 -17.51 -6.58
N ASN A 42 -5.63 -16.69 -6.24
CA ASN A 42 -6.77 -16.41 -7.12
C ASN A 42 -6.38 -15.70 -8.41
N ASN A 43 -5.31 -14.89 -8.37
CA ASN A 43 -4.86 -14.09 -9.51
C ASN A 43 -3.79 -14.80 -10.34
N PHE A 44 -2.80 -15.43 -9.70
CA PHE A 44 -1.59 -15.91 -10.37
C PHE A 44 -1.30 -17.40 -10.15
N GLY A 45 -2.16 -18.11 -9.41
CA GLY A 45 -2.04 -19.54 -9.13
C GLY A 45 -1.36 -19.87 -7.81
N GLU A 46 -1.44 -21.15 -7.46
CA GLU A 46 -1.08 -21.70 -6.15
C GLU A 46 0.36 -21.39 -5.70
N ALA A 47 1.34 -21.58 -6.59
CA ALA A 47 2.75 -21.33 -6.27
C ALA A 47 3.00 -19.86 -5.90
N VAL A 48 2.37 -18.92 -6.62
CA VAL A 48 2.48 -17.48 -6.35
C VAL A 48 1.78 -17.11 -5.05
N GLY A 49 0.61 -17.69 -4.78
CA GLY A 49 -0.08 -17.53 -3.51
C GLY A 49 0.82 -17.90 -2.34
N ARG A 50 1.40 -19.10 -2.34
CA ARG A 50 2.26 -19.58 -1.24
C ARG A 50 3.45 -18.65 -1.01
N LEU A 51 4.12 -18.27 -2.08
CA LEU A 51 5.26 -17.35 -1.99
C LEU A 51 4.85 -15.97 -1.46
N ALA A 52 3.73 -15.41 -1.93
CA ALA A 52 3.22 -14.12 -1.45
C ALA A 52 2.90 -14.15 0.05
N GLY A 53 2.26 -15.23 0.54
CA GLY A 53 1.98 -15.42 1.95
C GLY A 53 3.26 -15.47 2.80
N ILE A 54 4.26 -16.27 2.38
CA ILE A 54 5.55 -16.39 3.07
C ILE A 54 6.30 -15.06 3.08
N MET A 55 6.36 -14.36 1.94
CA MET A 55 7.02 -13.05 1.85
C MET A 55 6.33 -12.02 2.76
N THR A 56 4.99 -12.03 2.84
CA THR A 56 4.21 -11.15 3.73
C THR A 56 4.46 -11.47 5.20
N MET A 57 4.64 -12.75 5.55
CA MET A 57 4.95 -13.20 6.91
C MET A 57 6.34 -12.75 7.37
N LEU A 58 7.32 -12.73 6.47
CA LEU A 58 8.73 -12.48 6.80
C LEU A 58 9.16 -11.01 6.62
N VAL A 59 8.33 -10.15 6.04
CA VAL A 59 8.73 -8.76 5.78
C VAL A 59 8.86 -7.97 7.10
N PRO A 60 10.03 -7.38 7.40
CA PRO A 60 10.26 -6.78 8.73
C PRO A 60 9.29 -5.65 9.08
N ASN A 61 8.88 -4.84 8.09
CA ASN A 61 7.96 -3.72 8.29
C ASN A 61 6.63 -4.19 8.91
N MET A 62 6.06 -5.29 8.42
CA MET A 62 4.77 -5.75 8.94
C MET A 62 4.90 -6.33 10.35
N ILE A 63 6.03 -6.99 10.65
CA ILE A 63 6.33 -7.51 11.99
C ILE A 63 6.51 -6.35 12.98
N TYR A 64 7.29 -5.34 12.60
CA TYR A 64 7.56 -4.18 13.45
C TYR A 64 6.28 -3.42 13.82
N TYR A 65 5.45 -3.07 12.84
CA TYR A 65 4.21 -2.33 13.08
C TYR A 65 3.12 -3.15 13.78
N CYS A 66 3.20 -4.48 13.73
CA CYS A 66 2.32 -5.35 14.50
C CYS A 66 2.50 -5.16 16.02
N GLY A 67 3.74 -4.93 16.48
CA GLY A 67 4.06 -4.69 17.88
C GLY A 67 3.75 -3.29 18.40
N LEU A 68 3.40 -2.35 17.51
CA LEU A 68 3.16 -0.94 17.86
C LEU A 68 1.67 -0.64 18.09
N HIS A 69 1.38 0.27 19.02
CA HIS A 69 0.02 0.77 19.29
C HIS A 69 -0.40 1.87 18.32
N VAL A 70 -0.28 1.58 17.03
CA VAL A 70 -0.63 2.51 15.95
C VAL A 70 -1.59 1.85 14.97
N LYS A 71 -2.39 2.64 14.26
CA LYS A 71 -3.53 2.18 13.42
C LYS A 71 -3.15 1.39 12.17
N GLU A 72 -1.87 1.32 11.85
CA GLU A 72 -1.37 0.85 10.56
C GLU A 72 -1.69 -0.63 10.31
N THR A 73 -1.58 -1.48 11.35
CA THR A 73 -1.86 -2.92 11.22
C THR A 73 -3.32 -3.17 10.86
N GLU A 74 -4.26 -2.48 11.51
CA GLU A 74 -5.69 -2.53 11.20
C GLU A 74 -5.97 -2.01 9.79
N MET A 75 -5.32 -0.91 9.39
CA MET A 75 -5.47 -0.35 8.05
C MET A 75 -5.00 -1.30 6.95
N VAL A 76 -3.82 -1.92 7.14
CA VAL A 76 -3.27 -2.90 6.18
C VAL A 76 -4.21 -4.09 6.08
N PHE A 77 -4.65 -4.63 7.22
CA PHE A 77 -5.60 -5.73 7.26
C PHE A 77 -6.91 -5.41 6.51
N LEU A 78 -7.52 -4.26 6.82
CA LEU A 78 -8.76 -3.86 6.18
C LEU A 78 -8.59 -3.62 4.68
N SER A 79 -7.46 -3.06 4.24
CA SER A 79 -7.18 -2.87 2.81
C SER A 79 -7.08 -4.19 2.04
N ILE A 80 -6.35 -5.17 2.58
CA ILE A 80 -6.19 -6.46 1.92
C ILE A 80 -7.49 -7.27 1.97
N CYS A 81 -8.25 -7.13 3.07
CA CYS A 81 -9.56 -7.75 3.24
C CYS A 81 -10.56 -7.19 2.21
N PHE A 82 -10.62 -5.86 2.06
CA PHE A 82 -11.43 -5.21 1.03
C PHE A 82 -11.06 -5.70 -0.36
N THR A 83 -9.77 -5.71 -0.72
CA THR A 83 -9.33 -6.20 -2.03
C THR A 83 -9.68 -7.67 -2.24
N TYR A 84 -9.52 -8.52 -1.22
CA TYR A 84 -9.89 -9.93 -1.31
C TYR A 84 -11.39 -10.12 -1.54
N LEU A 85 -12.23 -9.41 -0.79
CA LEU A 85 -13.68 -9.46 -0.93
C LEU A 85 -14.12 -8.92 -2.29
N ALA A 86 -13.51 -7.82 -2.76
CA ALA A 86 -13.77 -7.27 -4.09
C ALA A 86 -13.38 -8.26 -5.19
N ASP A 87 -12.20 -8.87 -5.11
CA ASP A 87 -11.73 -9.91 -6.05
C ASP A 87 -12.70 -11.11 -6.06
N LYS A 88 -13.15 -11.55 -4.88
CA LYS A 88 -14.13 -12.64 -4.73
C LYS A 88 -15.47 -12.29 -5.36
N VAL A 89 -16.02 -11.10 -5.11
CA VAL A 89 -17.30 -10.65 -5.67
C VAL A 89 -17.23 -10.50 -7.19
N ILE A 90 -16.13 -9.95 -7.70
CA ILE A 90 -15.91 -9.76 -9.15
C ILE A 90 -15.83 -11.12 -9.87
N ARG A 91 -15.11 -12.10 -9.29
CA ARG A 91 -14.86 -13.42 -9.92
C ARG A 91 -15.95 -14.46 -9.66
N ALA A 92 -16.75 -14.33 -8.59
CA ALA A 92 -17.76 -15.32 -8.25
C ALA A 92 -18.89 -15.36 -9.29
N ASN A 93 -19.41 -16.55 -9.60
CA ASN A 93 -20.57 -16.70 -10.50
C ASN A 93 -21.83 -16.00 -9.96
N LYS A 94 -22.11 -16.18 -8.67
CA LYS A 94 -23.18 -15.48 -7.93
C LYS A 94 -22.56 -14.74 -6.75
N ALA A 95 -22.81 -13.43 -6.65
CA ALA A 95 -22.38 -12.64 -5.51
C ALA A 95 -23.26 -12.99 -4.30
N ARG A 96 -22.65 -13.42 -3.20
CA ARG A 96 -23.38 -13.64 -1.95
C ARG A 96 -23.62 -12.30 -1.27
N LEU A 97 -24.85 -12.05 -0.80
CA LEU A 97 -25.19 -10.82 -0.07
C LEU A 97 -24.26 -10.58 1.12
N TRP A 98 -23.84 -11.65 1.79
CA TRP A 98 -22.87 -11.58 2.89
C TRP A 98 -21.51 -11.01 2.46
N ASP A 99 -20.98 -11.39 1.29
CA ASP A 99 -19.70 -10.89 0.79
C ASP A 99 -19.79 -9.39 0.44
N ILE A 100 -20.96 -8.96 -0.05
CA ILE A 100 -21.26 -7.56 -0.37
C ILE A 100 -21.36 -6.73 0.92
N PHE A 101 -22.09 -7.24 1.91
CA PHE A 101 -22.21 -6.61 3.22
C PHE A 101 -20.83 -6.43 3.88
N LEU A 102 -20.00 -7.48 3.87
CA LEU A 102 -18.62 -7.39 4.38
C LEU A 102 -17.75 -6.42 3.58
N LEU A 103 -17.94 -6.31 2.27
CA LEU A 103 -17.23 -5.34 1.43
C LEU A 103 -17.59 -3.89 1.81
N ILE A 104 -18.88 -3.61 2.04
CA ILE A 104 -19.37 -2.30 2.49
C ILE A 104 -18.84 -2.00 3.90
N LEU A 105 -18.91 -2.98 4.81
CA LEU A 105 -18.41 -2.82 6.17
C LEU A 105 -16.91 -2.49 6.19
N THR A 106 -16.10 -3.22 5.43
CA THR A 106 -14.65 -3.00 5.38
C THR A 106 -14.27 -1.63 4.83
N VAL A 107 -14.94 -1.13 3.79
CA VAL A 107 -14.66 0.20 3.27
C VAL A 107 -15.12 1.31 4.22
N THR A 108 -16.28 1.15 4.85
CA THR A 108 -16.78 2.09 5.86
C THR A 108 -15.79 2.20 7.03
N LEU A 109 -15.31 1.07 7.55
CA LEU A 109 -14.29 1.06 8.60
C LEU A 109 -12.99 1.74 8.12
N LEU A 110 -12.56 1.51 6.88
CA LEU A 110 -11.39 2.19 6.31
C LEU A 110 -11.55 3.71 6.27
N PHE A 111 -12.74 4.26 6.01
CA PHE A 111 -12.97 5.70 6.07
C PHE A 111 -12.69 6.27 7.47
N PHE A 112 -13.03 5.55 8.53
CA PHE A 112 -12.74 5.97 9.91
C PHE A 112 -11.25 5.96 10.25
N PHE A 113 -10.47 5.02 9.70
CA PHE A 113 -9.03 4.95 9.94
C PHE A 113 -8.21 5.85 9.01
N ARG A 114 -8.56 5.88 7.71
CA ARG A 114 -7.91 6.67 6.67
C ARG A 114 -8.77 6.84 5.40
N THR A 115 -9.40 8.01 5.31
CA THR A 115 -10.23 8.47 4.19
C THR A 115 -9.57 8.30 2.81
N VAL A 116 -8.34 8.77 2.65
CA VAL A 116 -7.60 8.75 1.39
C VAL A 116 -7.37 7.32 0.87
N LEU A 117 -7.04 6.39 1.76
CA LEU A 117 -6.83 4.99 1.40
C LEU A 117 -8.15 4.33 0.96
N ALA A 118 -9.24 4.60 1.69
CA ALA A 118 -10.57 4.11 1.33
C ALA A 118 -11.01 4.62 -0.06
N GLY A 119 -10.82 5.92 -0.34
CA GLY A 119 -11.09 6.51 -1.64
C GLY A 119 -10.29 5.88 -2.79
N CYS A 120 -8.99 5.63 -2.56
CA CYS A 120 -8.13 4.93 -3.53
C CYS A 120 -8.65 3.52 -3.86
N LEU A 121 -9.13 2.79 -2.85
CA LEU A 121 -9.64 1.43 -3.00
C LEU A 121 -11.01 1.40 -3.70
N LEU A 122 -11.93 2.33 -3.39
CA LEU A 122 -13.18 2.47 -4.14
C LEU A 122 -12.91 2.84 -5.61
N GLY A 123 -12.02 3.80 -5.85
CA GLY A 123 -11.59 4.17 -7.19
C GLY A 123 -10.98 2.98 -7.94
N SER A 124 -10.23 2.12 -7.25
CA SER A 124 -9.65 0.90 -7.83
C SER A 124 -10.71 -0.10 -8.32
N VAL A 125 -11.81 -0.23 -7.57
CA VAL A 125 -12.96 -1.04 -7.95
C VAL A 125 -13.69 -0.41 -9.14
N ALA A 126 -13.90 0.91 -9.13
CA ALA A 126 -14.50 1.63 -10.26
C ALA A 126 -13.71 1.44 -11.57
N ILE A 127 -12.39 1.64 -11.53
CA ILE A 127 -11.50 1.41 -12.67
C ILE A 127 -11.61 -0.05 -13.14
N THR A 128 -11.65 -1.00 -12.22
CA THR A 128 -11.76 -2.42 -12.57
C THR A 128 -13.09 -2.73 -13.26
N ILE A 129 -14.21 -2.17 -12.81
CA ILE A 129 -15.51 -2.40 -13.43
C ILE A 129 -15.54 -1.87 -14.87
N VAL A 130 -15.02 -0.66 -15.09
CA VAL A 130 -15.02 0.00 -16.40
C VAL A 130 -14.09 -0.72 -17.38
N PHE A 131 -12.87 -1.06 -16.95
CA PHE A 131 -11.81 -1.53 -17.84
C PHE A 131 -11.53 -3.04 -17.79
N SER A 132 -12.20 -3.80 -16.91
CA SER A 132 -12.04 -5.26 -16.87
C SER A 132 -12.50 -5.94 -18.15
N SER A 133 -11.84 -7.04 -18.49
CA SER A 133 -12.30 -7.93 -19.56
C SER A 133 -13.68 -8.51 -19.24
N SER A 134 -14.55 -8.62 -20.25
CA SER A 134 -15.86 -9.29 -20.15
C SER A 134 -15.76 -10.76 -19.74
N ARG A 135 -14.57 -11.37 -19.86
CA ARG A 135 -14.28 -12.73 -19.38
C ARG A 135 -14.30 -12.85 -17.85
N ILE A 136 -14.17 -11.75 -17.11
CA ILE A 136 -14.04 -11.76 -15.65
C ILE A 136 -15.33 -11.31 -14.94
N SER A 137 -16.06 -10.34 -15.49
CA SER A 137 -17.30 -9.84 -14.86
C SER A 137 -18.41 -9.66 -15.88
N THR A 138 -19.57 -10.28 -15.61
CA THR A 138 -20.82 -10.13 -16.35
C THR A 138 -21.45 -8.75 -16.12
N MET A 139 -22.26 -8.27 -17.06
CA MET A 139 -22.85 -6.91 -17.05
C MET A 139 -23.69 -6.62 -15.79
N ASN A 140 -24.48 -7.59 -15.30
CA ASN A 140 -25.29 -7.42 -14.09
C ASN A 140 -24.45 -7.18 -12.83
N LYS A 141 -23.23 -7.75 -12.75
CA LYS A 141 -22.30 -7.51 -11.63
C LYS A 141 -21.67 -6.13 -11.70
N ARG A 142 -21.48 -5.60 -12.90
CA ARG A 142 -21.01 -4.22 -13.10
C ARG A 142 -22.04 -3.24 -12.56
N VAL A 143 -23.33 -3.45 -12.85
CA VAL A 143 -24.43 -2.63 -12.33
C VAL A 143 -24.50 -2.70 -10.79
N LEU A 144 -24.41 -3.90 -10.21
CA LEU A 144 -24.40 -4.09 -8.75
C LEU A 144 -23.23 -3.35 -8.08
N LEU A 145 -22.02 -3.43 -8.65
CA LEU A 145 -20.87 -2.76 -8.09
C LEU A 145 -20.91 -1.24 -8.32
N VAL A 146 -21.51 -0.76 -9.42
CA VAL A 146 -21.79 0.67 -9.65
C VAL A 146 -22.79 1.20 -8.61
N LEU A 147 -23.84 0.44 -8.30
CA LEU A 147 -24.76 0.77 -7.21
C LEU A 147 -24.05 0.83 -5.85
N LEU A 148 -23.14 -0.11 -5.59
CA LEU A 148 -22.34 -0.10 -4.36
C LEU A 148 -21.40 1.12 -4.30
N LEU A 149 -20.78 1.49 -5.43
CA LEU A 149 -19.99 2.71 -5.53
C LEU A 149 -20.85 3.94 -5.30
N ALA A 150 -22.07 3.99 -5.87
CA ALA A 150 -23.01 5.09 -5.70
C ALA A 150 -23.44 5.25 -4.23
N ILE A 151 -23.74 4.14 -3.54
CA ILE A 151 -24.04 4.13 -2.10
C ILE A 151 -22.82 4.61 -1.31
N GLY A 152 -21.62 4.12 -1.63
CA GLY A 152 -20.37 4.57 -1.01
C GLY A 152 -20.15 6.08 -1.16
N THR A 153 -20.31 6.60 -2.38
CA THR A 153 -20.20 8.05 -2.65
C THR A 153 -21.28 8.86 -1.94
N TYR A 154 -22.49 8.33 -1.84
CA TYR A 154 -23.61 8.97 -1.16
C TYR A 154 -23.38 9.06 0.36
N VAL A 155 -22.88 7.99 0.98
CA VAL A 155 -22.49 7.98 2.40
C VAL A 155 -21.37 8.99 2.67
N ILE A 156 -20.40 9.14 1.77
CA ILE A 156 -19.35 10.16 1.86
C ILE A 156 -19.95 11.57 1.79
N ALA A 157 -20.88 11.81 0.86
CA ALA A 157 -21.51 13.11 0.67
C ALA A 157 -22.38 13.55 1.86
N LEU A 158 -22.97 12.61 2.60
CA LEU A 158 -23.79 12.89 3.79
C LEU A 158 -22.98 13.14 5.07
N THR A 159 -21.66 12.94 5.04
CA THR A 159 -20.82 13.02 6.23
C THR A 159 -19.79 14.15 6.08
N PRO A 160 -19.25 14.69 7.20
CA PRO A 160 -18.12 15.64 7.16
C PRO A 160 -16.85 15.09 6.48
N LEU A 161 -16.88 13.82 6.05
CA LEU A 161 -15.82 13.17 5.29
C LEU A 161 -15.64 13.81 3.91
N ALA A 162 -16.70 14.38 3.32
CA ALA A 162 -16.60 15.11 2.05
C ALA A 162 -15.67 16.33 2.18
N ASP A 163 -15.84 17.12 3.24
CA ASP A 163 -15.03 18.33 3.50
C ASP A 163 -13.56 17.99 3.74
N ASN A 164 -13.29 16.87 4.44
CA ASN A 164 -11.92 16.39 4.63
C ASN A 164 -11.27 15.96 3.30
N ILE A 165 -12.05 15.44 2.35
CA ILE A 165 -11.53 15.01 1.04
C ILE A 165 -11.25 16.22 0.15
N THR A 166 -12.15 17.21 0.13
CA THR A 166 -11.97 18.44 -0.64
C THR A 166 -10.80 19.26 -0.12
N GLU A 167 -10.67 19.41 1.20
CA GLU A 167 -9.50 20.07 1.82
C GLU A 167 -8.19 19.38 1.42
N HIS A 168 -8.15 18.04 1.45
CA HIS A 168 -6.96 17.29 1.01
C HIS A 168 -6.67 17.38 -0.50
N LEU A 169 -7.70 17.54 -1.34
CA LEU A 169 -7.55 17.71 -2.78
C LEU A 169 -7.05 19.12 -3.13
N GLU A 170 -7.63 20.15 -2.53
CA GLU A 170 -7.26 21.56 -2.71
C GLU A 170 -5.85 21.84 -2.17
N ALA A 171 -5.49 21.19 -1.06
CA ALA A 171 -4.17 21.32 -0.48
C ALA A 171 -3.11 20.42 -1.14
N GLY A 172 -3.44 19.56 -2.11
CA GLY A 172 -2.53 18.52 -2.62
C GLY A 172 -1.20 19.04 -3.19
N THR A 173 -1.23 20.08 -4.03
CA THR A 173 -0.03 20.66 -4.67
C THR A 173 0.73 21.60 -3.75
N SER A 174 0.03 22.37 -2.92
CA SER A 174 0.64 23.25 -1.91
C SER A 174 1.27 22.44 -0.77
N ASN A 175 0.68 21.30 -0.38
CA ASN A 175 1.17 20.44 0.69
C ASN A 175 2.51 19.78 0.38
N LEU A 176 2.70 19.28 -0.85
CA LEU A 176 3.99 18.68 -1.23
C LEU A 176 5.10 19.72 -1.18
N THR A 177 4.91 20.86 -1.85
CA THR A 177 5.90 21.93 -1.91
C THR A 177 6.16 22.53 -0.52
N SER A 178 5.11 22.77 0.26
CA SER A 178 5.21 23.27 1.64
C SER A 178 5.95 22.30 2.55
N GLN A 179 5.66 21.00 2.48
CA GLN A 179 6.39 20.00 3.25
C GLN A 179 7.85 19.89 2.80
N MET A 180 8.13 19.85 1.51
CA MET A 180 9.51 19.80 1.00
C MET A 180 10.31 21.02 1.43
N ASN A 181 9.68 22.20 1.43
CA ASN A 181 10.27 23.42 1.98
C ASN A 181 10.52 23.29 3.50
N SER A 182 9.57 22.73 4.25
CA SER A 182 9.75 22.50 5.69
C SER A 182 10.88 21.52 6.01
N TYR A 183 11.08 20.47 5.21
CA TYR A 183 12.22 19.56 5.35
C TYR A 183 13.55 20.23 5.00
N ALA A 184 13.52 21.26 4.16
CA ALA A 184 14.69 22.04 3.78
C ALA A 184 15.08 23.13 4.79
N THR A 185 14.18 23.54 5.69
CA THR A 185 14.40 24.67 6.62
C THR A 185 14.33 24.29 8.12
N ARG A 186 14.07 23.02 8.46
CA ARG A 186 14.00 22.53 9.85
C ARG A 186 15.38 22.47 10.53
N GLY A 187 15.52 23.13 11.68
CA GLY A 187 16.76 23.19 12.47
C GLY A 187 17.42 21.84 12.76
N ASP A 188 16.63 20.78 12.97
CA ASP A 188 17.14 19.41 13.17
C ASP A 188 17.20 18.64 11.84
N GLY A 189 18.41 18.37 11.34
CA GLY A 189 18.62 17.50 10.18
C GLY A 189 18.21 18.12 8.84
N ASN A 190 18.36 19.44 8.70
CA ASN A 190 18.18 20.20 7.45
C ASN A 190 18.62 19.40 6.21
N ASN A 191 17.75 19.28 5.21
CA ASN A 191 18.15 18.83 3.88
C ASN A 191 17.73 19.86 2.84
N LYS A 192 18.63 20.80 2.49
CA LYS A 192 18.37 21.86 1.51
C LYS A 192 17.89 21.31 0.16
N PHE A 193 18.34 20.11 -0.21
CA PHE A 193 17.96 19.47 -1.46
C PHE A 193 16.55 18.87 -1.46
N ALA A 194 15.88 18.79 -0.31
CA ALA A 194 14.48 18.36 -0.24
C ALA A 194 13.56 19.23 -1.11
N ARG A 195 13.92 20.51 -1.38
CA ARG A 195 13.18 21.42 -2.27
C ARG A 195 13.06 20.90 -3.71
N TYR A 196 13.98 20.05 -4.16
CA TYR A 196 13.92 19.43 -5.49
C TYR A 196 13.00 18.20 -5.54
N GLY A 197 12.47 17.77 -4.39
CA GLY A 197 11.47 16.71 -4.29
C GLY A 197 10.18 17.11 -5.00
N SER A 198 9.94 16.54 -6.18
CA SER A 198 8.70 16.72 -6.91
C SER A 198 8.00 15.39 -7.13
N ARG A 199 6.69 15.45 -7.36
CA ARG A 199 5.86 14.29 -7.68
C ARG A 199 6.42 13.46 -8.84
N SER A 200 6.92 14.12 -9.88
CA SER A 200 7.47 13.47 -11.07
C SER A 200 8.75 12.69 -10.79
N VAL A 201 9.55 13.13 -9.81
CA VAL A 201 10.73 12.40 -9.34
C VAL A 201 10.31 11.22 -8.46
N PHE A 202 9.34 11.44 -7.58
CA PHE A 202 8.90 10.43 -6.63
C PHE A 202 8.13 9.26 -7.26
N LEU A 203 7.22 9.53 -8.18
CA LEU A 203 6.32 8.53 -8.75
C LEU A 203 7.02 7.27 -9.32
N PRO A 204 8.05 7.37 -10.19
CA PRO A 204 8.76 6.19 -10.69
C PRO A 204 9.56 5.48 -9.60
N LEU A 205 10.02 6.21 -8.59
CA LEU A 205 10.81 5.65 -7.49
C LEU A 205 9.94 4.98 -6.42
N MET A 206 8.64 5.28 -6.34
CA MET A 206 7.73 4.78 -5.28
C MET A 206 7.66 3.26 -5.13
N ILE A 207 7.94 2.51 -6.20
CA ILE A 207 7.97 1.04 -6.14
C ILE A 207 9.14 0.59 -5.24
N MET A 208 10.29 1.26 -5.37
CA MET A 208 11.52 0.99 -4.62
C MET A 208 11.56 1.75 -3.29
N ALA A 209 11.20 3.03 -3.29
CA ALA A 209 11.22 3.91 -2.12
C ALA A 209 10.28 3.40 -1.00
N PRO A 210 10.64 3.59 0.29
CA PRO A 210 11.73 4.41 0.79
C PRO A 210 13.11 3.75 0.67
N PHE A 211 14.16 4.57 0.55
CA PHE A 211 15.54 4.11 0.47
C PHE A 211 16.20 4.07 1.86
N PRO A 212 17.06 3.06 2.13
CA PRO A 212 17.74 2.91 3.41
C PRO A 212 18.66 4.08 3.70
N THR A 213 18.58 4.58 4.92
CA THR A 213 19.45 5.64 5.46
C THR A 213 20.38 5.02 6.48
N PHE A 214 21.66 4.94 6.13
CA PHE A 214 22.77 4.42 6.94
C PHE A 214 23.64 5.53 7.56
N VAL A 215 23.23 6.79 7.35
CA VAL A 215 23.87 7.97 7.92
C VAL A 215 23.00 8.52 9.05
N ASP A 216 23.61 9.03 10.12
CA ASP A 216 22.86 9.51 11.28
C ASP A 216 22.07 10.77 10.94
N THR A 217 20.77 10.66 10.63
CA THR A 217 19.88 11.80 10.32
C THR A 217 19.13 12.35 11.52
N LEU A 218 19.50 12.01 12.76
CA LEU A 218 18.71 12.33 13.96
C LEU A 218 17.25 11.81 13.87
N GLN A 219 17.04 10.78 13.05
CA GLN A 219 15.74 10.14 12.81
C GLN A 219 15.85 8.64 13.15
N PRO A 220 15.86 8.28 14.44
CA PRO A 220 16.18 6.93 14.88
C PRO A 220 15.23 5.87 14.30
N ASN A 221 13.95 6.21 14.13
CA ASN A 221 12.96 5.32 13.51
C ASN A 221 13.29 4.97 12.06
N ALA A 222 13.75 5.95 11.27
CA ALA A 222 14.12 5.72 9.87
C ALA A 222 15.42 4.91 9.75
N MET A 223 16.36 5.14 10.67
CA MET A 223 17.63 4.39 10.74
C MET A 223 17.42 2.94 11.16
N MET A 224 16.57 2.69 12.16
CA MET A 224 16.24 1.35 12.62
C MET A 224 15.61 0.49 11.51
N MET A 225 14.81 1.10 10.64
CA MET A 225 14.12 0.41 9.54
C MET A 225 14.95 0.30 8.25
N ALA A 226 16.22 0.74 8.25
CA ALA A 226 17.07 0.73 7.07
C ALA A 226 17.23 -0.68 6.45
N GLY A 227 17.40 -1.72 7.26
CA GLY A 227 17.49 -3.10 6.75
C GLY A 227 16.21 -3.55 6.01
N ALA A 228 15.06 -3.08 6.46
CA ALA A 228 13.79 -3.41 5.85
C ALA A 228 13.56 -2.63 4.54
N TYR A 229 14.01 -1.37 4.47
CA TYR A 229 14.04 -0.60 3.22
C TYR A 229 14.98 -1.21 2.18
N PHE A 230 16.14 -1.71 2.63
CA PHE A 230 17.05 -2.44 1.76
C PHE A 230 16.40 -3.70 1.18
N THR A 231 15.73 -4.49 2.02
CA THR A 231 14.99 -5.69 1.59
C THR A 231 13.93 -5.34 0.54
N ARG A 232 13.25 -4.20 0.70
CA ARG A 232 12.30 -3.69 -0.28
C ARG A 232 12.93 -3.35 -1.62
N ASN A 233 14.04 -2.63 -1.61
CA ASN A 233 14.76 -2.33 -2.85
C ASN A 233 15.18 -3.62 -3.57
N VAL A 234 15.57 -4.66 -2.84
CA VAL A 234 15.95 -5.94 -3.45
C VAL A 234 14.76 -6.63 -4.10
N TYR A 235 13.60 -6.75 -3.42
CA TYR A 235 12.45 -7.42 -4.01
C TYR A 235 11.72 -6.58 -5.07
N ALA A 236 11.93 -5.26 -5.12
CA ALA A 236 11.32 -4.38 -6.11
C ALA A 236 11.69 -4.78 -7.55
N PHE A 237 12.85 -5.40 -7.78
CA PHE A 237 13.19 -6.04 -9.04
C PHE A 237 12.08 -7.00 -9.52
N PHE A 238 11.64 -7.89 -8.63
CA PHE A 238 10.62 -8.88 -8.98
C PHE A 238 9.26 -8.22 -9.23
N VAL A 239 8.95 -7.12 -8.53
CA VAL A 239 7.76 -6.31 -8.85
C VAL A 239 7.83 -5.77 -10.28
N ILE A 240 8.97 -5.21 -10.69
CA ILE A 240 9.18 -4.70 -12.05
C ILE A 240 9.04 -5.83 -13.09
N ILE A 241 9.63 -7.00 -12.83
CA ILE A 241 9.50 -8.17 -13.71
C ILE A 241 8.05 -8.63 -13.84
N SER A 242 7.30 -8.65 -12.74
CA SER A 242 5.87 -8.96 -12.74
C SER A 242 5.09 -7.98 -13.62
N LEU A 243 5.26 -6.67 -13.41
CA LEU A 243 4.59 -5.63 -14.19
C LEU A 243 4.93 -5.72 -15.68
N TRP A 244 6.21 -5.89 -16.00
CA TRP A 244 6.69 -6.09 -17.37
C TRP A 244 6.07 -7.33 -18.02
N THR A 245 5.99 -8.43 -17.30
CA THR A 245 5.41 -9.69 -17.79
C THR A 245 3.92 -9.55 -18.06
N LEU A 246 3.18 -8.91 -17.14
CA LEU A 246 1.75 -8.63 -17.30
C LEU A 246 1.47 -7.74 -18.51
N TYR A 247 2.30 -6.72 -18.72
CA TYR A 247 2.22 -5.86 -19.88
C TYR A 247 2.49 -6.64 -21.17
N LYS A 248 3.63 -7.34 -21.25
CA LYS A 248 4.05 -8.09 -22.45
C LYS A 248 3.05 -9.18 -22.83
N ARG A 249 2.46 -9.87 -21.85
CA ARG A 249 1.46 -10.93 -22.07
C ARG A 249 0.03 -10.40 -22.25
N LYS A 250 -0.17 -9.07 -22.26
CA LYS A 250 -1.50 -8.42 -22.35
C LYS A 250 -2.48 -8.89 -21.25
N GLN A 251 -1.96 -9.25 -20.08
CA GLN A 251 -2.74 -9.74 -18.93
C GLN A 251 -3.11 -8.63 -17.94
N VAL A 252 -2.68 -7.38 -18.17
CA VAL A 252 -2.99 -6.20 -17.35
C VAL A 252 -4.48 -6.11 -17.01
N ARG A 253 -5.36 -6.28 -18.01
CA ARG A 253 -6.82 -6.19 -17.84
C ARG A 253 -7.40 -7.26 -16.90
N ASN A 254 -6.69 -8.36 -16.68
CA ASN A 254 -7.16 -9.46 -15.83
C ASN A 254 -6.82 -9.26 -14.33
N HIS A 255 -5.89 -8.36 -14.04
CA HIS A 255 -5.40 -8.07 -12.69
C HIS A 255 -5.58 -6.58 -12.35
N LEU A 256 -6.53 -5.92 -13.01
CA LEU A 256 -6.77 -4.49 -12.87
C LEU A 256 -7.02 -4.09 -11.43
N LEU A 257 -7.73 -4.87 -10.63
CA LEU A 257 -8.00 -4.54 -9.23
C LEU A 257 -6.69 -4.38 -8.43
N LEU A 258 -5.77 -5.34 -8.54
CA LEU A 258 -4.50 -5.28 -7.81
C LEU A 258 -3.62 -4.13 -8.31
N LEU A 259 -3.59 -3.92 -9.63
CA LEU A 259 -2.83 -2.84 -10.24
C LEU A 259 -3.39 -1.48 -9.82
N SER A 260 -4.70 -1.27 -9.98
CA SER A 260 -5.35 0.00 -9.68
C SER A 260 -5.33 0.28 -8.19
N SER A 261 -5.49 -0.71 -7.29
CA SER A 261 -5.36 -0.51 -5.84
C SER A 261 -3.95 -0.06 -5.46
N ASN A 262 -2.91 -0.62 -6.09
CA ASN A 262 -1.53 -0.27 -5.80
C ASN A 262 -1.13 1.08 -6.41
N PHE A 263 -1.41 1.30 -7.70
CA PHE A 263 -1.01 2.50 -8.41
C PHE A 263 -1.81 3.74 -8.03
N SER A 264 -3.11 3.62 -7.70
CA SER A 264 -3.89 4.77 -7.23
C SER A 264 -3.30 5.32 -5.93
N TYR A 265 -2.95 4.43 -5.00
CA TYR A 265 -2.38 4.83 -3.73
C TYR A 265 -0.92 5.30 -3.85
N ILE A 266 -0.10 4.68 -4.74
CA ILE A 266 1.23 5.21 -5.09
C ILE A 266 1.12 6.64 -5.64
N PHE A 267 0.17 6.88 -6.54
CA PHE A 267 -0.04 8.19 -7.14
C PHE A 267 -0.42 9.25 -6.10
N VAL A 268 -1.32 8.92 -5.18
CA VAL A 268 -1.69 9.84 -4.10
C VAL A 268 -0.52 10.05 -3.13
N LEU A 269 0.21 9.00 -2.79
CA LEU A 269 1.38 9.10 -1.90
C LEU A 269 2.50 9.96 -2.51
N ALA A 270 2.80 9.78 -3.80
CA ALA A 270 3.77 10.60 -4.52
C ALA A 270 3.34 12.06 -4.67
N SER A 271 2.04 12.33 -4.62
CA SER A 271 1.48 13.69 -4.62
C SER A 271 1.47 14.31 -3.24
N SER A 272 1.70 13.51 -2.19
CA SER A 272 1.76 13.97 -0.81
C SER A 272 3.21 14.20 -0.39
N GLY A 273 3.45 15.11 0.56
CA GLY A 273 4.78 15.28 1.17
C GLY A 273 5.28 14.08 1.98
N PHE A 274 4.46 13.03 2.10
CA PHE A 274 4.77 11.79 2.82
C PHE A 274 5.34 10.67 1.93
N ALA A 275 5.69 11.01 0.68
CA ALA A 275 6.32 10.13 -0.31
C ALA A 275 7.45 9.24 0.21
N LEU A 276 8.21 9.69 1.21
CA LEU A 276 9.37 8.95 1.74
C LEU A 276 9.15 8.41 3.15
N SER A 277 7.95 8.58 3.71
CA SER A 277 7.64 8.15 5.06
C SER A 277 7.08 6.73 5.05
N GLU A 278 7.82 5.81 5.67
CA GLU A 278 7.50 4.38 5.69
C GLU A 278 6.08 4.08 6.15
N ARG A 279 5.64 4.74 7.21
CA ARG A 279 4.31 4.55 7.81
C ARG A 279 3.20 4.58 6.74
N PHE A 280 3.34 5.46 5.75
CA PHE A 280 2.36 5.61 4.69
C PHE A 280 2.54 4.59 3.55
N HIS A 281 3.67 3.90 3.45
CA HIS A 281 3.87 2.80 2.51
C HIS A 281 3.35 1.46 2.99
N LEU A 282 3.09 1.27 4.28
CA LEU A 282 2.64 -0.04 4.82
C LEU A 282 1.44 -0.64 4.07
N PRO A 283 0.38 0.12 3.72
CA PRO A 283 -0.74 -0.44 2.96
C PRO A 283 -0.34 -0.96 1.58
N LEU A 284 0.77 -0.49 0.99
CA LEU A 284 1.25 -0.98 -0.31
C LEU A 284 1.95 -2.33 -0.23
N LEU A 285 2.52 -2.67 0.92
CA LEU A 285 3.45 -3.80 1.04
C LEU A 285 2.80 -5.13 0.62
N PRO A 286 1.61 -5.52 1.09
CA PRO A 286 1.03 -6.81 0.69
C PRO A 286 0.85 -6.92 -0.82
N TYR A 287 0.41 -5.85 -1.48
CA TYR A 287 0.25 -5.81 -2.94
C TYR A 287 1.59 -5.93 -3.66
N LEU A 288 2.61 -5.19 -3.21
CA LEU A 288 3.96 -5.27 -3.78
C LEU A 288 4.55 -6.67 -3.60
N LEU A 289 4.33 -7.33 -2.45
CA LEU A 289 4.82 -8.67 -2.18
C LEU A 289 4.08 -9.73 -3.03
N ILE A 290 2.78 -9.55 -3.29
CA ILE A 290 2.04 -10.39 -4.26
C ILE A 290 2.65 -10.25 -5.66
N PHE A 291 2.95 -9.02 -6.11
CA PHE A 291 3.61 -8.82 -7.39
C PHE A 291 5.05 -9.33 -7.40
N ALA A 292 5.80 -9.19 -6.32
CA ALA A 292 7.15 -9.73 -6.20
C ALA A 292 7.13 -11.26 -6.30
N ALA A 293 6.21 -11.93 -5.60
CA ALA A 293 6.01 -13.37 -5.69
C ALA A 293 5.66 -13.81 -7.12
N HIS A 294 4.79 -13.05 -7.82
CA HIS A 294 4.52 -13.32 -9.22
C HIS A 294 5.78 -13.15 -10.08
N GLY A 295 6.54 -12.08 -9.87
CA GLY A 295 7.79 -11.81 -10.60
C GLY A 295 8.83 -12.90 -10.44
N ILE A 296 9.00 -13.43 -9.23
CA ILE A 296 9.86 -14.57 -8.94
C ILE A 296 9.42 -15.80 -9.75
N SER A 297 8.10 -16.09 -9.80
CA SER A 297 7.56 -17.21 -10.59
C SER A 297 7.77 -17.06 -12.10
N GLN A 298 8.00 -15.84 -12.60
CA GLN A 298 8.19 -15.55 -14.03
C GLN A 298 9.67 -15.35 -14.41
N MET A 299 10.61 -15.59 -13.49
CA MET A 299 12.03 -15.49 -13.79
C MET A 299 12.47 -16.53 -14.83
N ASN A 300 13.33 -16.11 -15.74
CA ASN A 300 13.96 -16.96 -16.74
C ASN A 300 15.47 -16.67 -16.81
N ALA A 301 16.21 -17.40 -17.65
CA ALA A 301 17.66 -17.23 -17.76
C ALA A 301 18.07 -15.79 -18.16
N LYS A 302 17.26 -15.08 -18.96
CA LYS A 302 17.55 -13.71 -19.39
C LYS A 302 17.33 -12.71 -18.25
N THR A 303 16.19 -12.77 -17.57
CA THR A 303 15.88 -11.86 -16.45
C THR A 303 16.75 -12.14 -15.23
N ARG A 304 17.19 -13.39 -15.01
CA ARG A 304 18.16 -13.73 -13.96
C ARG A 304 19.51 -13.02 -14.17
N LYS A 305 19.98 -12.90 -15.42
CA LYS A 305 21.22 -12.16 -15.73
C LYS A 305 21.10 -10.66 -15.43
N LEU A 306 19.90 -10.09 -15.49
CA LEU A 306 19.64 -8.67 -15.17
C LEU A 306 19.58 -8.40 -13.67
N TYR A 307 19.44 -9.44 -12.84
CA TYR A 307 19.33 -9.26 -11.39
C TYR A 307 20.62 -8.72 -10.77
N LEU A 308 21.79 -9.24 -11.18
CA LEU A 308 23.07 -8.78 -10.65
C LEU A 308 23.36 -7.31 -11.01
N PRO A 309 23.23 -6.87 -12.28
CA PRO A 309 23.28 -5.44 -12.63
C PRO A 309 22.29 -4.59 -11.84
N TYR A 310 21.07 -5.09 -11.60
CA TYR A 310 20.09 -4.38 -10.79
C TYR A 310 20.52 -4.19 -9.33
N LEU A 311 21.21 -5.18 -8.74
CA LEU A 311 21.75 -5.04 -7.38
C LEU A 311 22.85 -3.97 -7.33
N PHE A 312 23.74 -3.90 -8.32
CA PHE A 312 24.72 -2.82 -8.43
C PHE A 312 24.07 -1.45 -8.61
N PHE A 313 23.03 -1.37 -9.45
CA PHE A 313 22.24 -0.14 -9.59
C PHE A 313 21.60 0.27 -8.26
N THR A 314 21.00 -0.68 -7.55
CA THR A 314 20.38 -0.44 -6.24
C THR A 314 21.41 0.05 -5.22
N LEU A 315 22.60 -0.54 -5.21
CA LEU A 315 23.71 -0.09 -4.36
C LEU A 315 24.10 1.35 -4.69
N ALA A 316 24.26 1.70 -5.97
CA ALA A 316 24.57 3.05 -6.40
C ALA A 316 23.47 4.05 -5.98
N VAL A 317 22.20 3.70 -6.12
CA VAL A 317 21.05 4.53 -5.67
C VAL A 317 21.08 4.72 -4.15
N VAL A 318 21.38 3.67 -3.38
CA VAL A 318 21.48 3.75 -1.92
C VAL A 318 22.65 4.63 -1.49
N ILE A 319 23.82 4.50 -2.12
CA ILE A 319 24.97 5.36 -1.85
C ILE A 319 24.62 6.81 -2.18
N GLY A 320 24.02 7.07 -3.36
CA GLY A 320 23.57 8.40 -3.76
C GLY A 320 22.55 8.99 -2.80
N TRP A 321 21.61 8.19 -2.28
CA TRP A 321 20.61 8.62 -1.29
C TRP A 321 21.26 9.05 0.03
N ASN A 322 22.23 8.28 0.52
CA ASN A 322 22.94 8.60 1.75
C ASN A 322 23.83 9.83 1.59
N TRP A 323 24.51 9.96 0.45
CA TRP A 323 25.26 11.18 0.10
C TRP A 323 24.35 12.39 0.03
N PHE A 324 23.19 12.29 -0.64
CA PHE A 324 22.17 13.35 -0.71
C PHE A 324 21.69 13.80 0.68
N LYS A 325 21.52 12.85 1.62
CA LYS A 325 21.14 13.12 3.01
C LYS A 325 22.25 13.76 3.85
N LEU A 326 23.51 13.58 3.49
CA LEU A 326 24.66 14.22 4.15
C LEU A 326 24.93 15.60 3.56
N ALA A 327 25.07 15.69 2.24
CA ALA A 327 25.34 16.94 1.52
C ALA A 327 24.19 17.95 1.67
N GLY A 328 22.95 17.49 1.88
CA GLY A 328 21.83 18.38 2.17
C GLY A 328 21.93 19.15 3.50
N ARG A 329 22.81 18.74 4.42
CA ARG A 329 22.95 19.33 5.77
C ARG A 329 23.90 20.51 5.85
N SER A 330 24.76 20.68 4.86
CA SER A 330 25.68 21.83 4.75
C SER A 330 24.94 23.08 4.31
#